data_AF-A0A520HKV0-F1
#
_entry.id   AF-A0A520HKV0-F1
#
_cell.length_a   1.000
_cell.length_b   1.000
_cell.length_c   1.000
_cell.angle_alpha   90.00
_cell.angle_beta   90.00
_cell.angle_gamma   90.00
#
_symmetry.space_group_name_H-M   'P 1'
#
loop_
_entity.id
_entity.type
_entity.pdbx_description
1 polymer ?
#
loop_
_entity_poly.entity_id
_entity_poly.type
_entity_poly.pdbx_seq_one_letter_code
_entity_poly.pdbx_strand_id
1 'polypeptide(L)'
;MSTTYTLDTATSRANPTPAPLKRLTVPAIRRRKGGEPVVMLTAYTVRTAQLLDPHCDMLLVGDSLGQVVYGLPSTVPVTLDMMAAHGAAVVRGSYHAVVVIDMPFGSYEASPEKAFESAAFLMKATGAAAVKLEGGEAMAPTVRFLVERGIPVIGHVGLTPQAVNA
;
A
#
# COMPACT_ATOMS: atom_id res chain seq x y z
N MET A 1 51.79 4.57 -3.10
CA MET A 1 50.93 5.77 -3.23
C MET A 1 49.51 5.33 -2.90
N SER A 2 48.91 5.88 -1.85
CA SER A 2 47.53 5.53 -1.45
C SER A 2 46.57 6.39 -2.26
N THR A 3 45.79 5.76 -3.14
CA THR A 3 44.75 6.45 -3.90
C THR A 3 43.51 6.53 -3.01
N THR A 4 43.27 7.68 -2.40
CA THR A 4 42.01 7.94 -1.69
C THR A 4 40.90 8.04 -2.71
N TYR A 5 40.12 6.97 -2.87
CA TYR A 5 38.88 7.02 -3.66
C TYR A 5 37.88 7.89 -2.92
N THR A 6 37.50 9.02 -3.54
CA THR A 6 36.39 9.83 -3.06
C THR A 6 35.11 9.21 -3.63
N LEU A 7 34.31 8.58 -2.78
CA LEU A 7 33.01 8.06 -3.19
C LEU A 7 32.09 9.24 -3.51
N ASP A 8 31.62 9.33 -4.75
CA ASP A 8 30.59 10.30 -5.13
C ASP A 8 29.26 9.93 -4.46
N THR A 9 28.99 10.55 -3.33
CA THR A 9 27.74 10.38 -2.60
C THR A 9 26.59 11.21 -3.19
N ALA A 10 26.80 12.03 -4.22
CA ALA A 10 25.70 12.71 -4.90
C ALA A 10 24.79 11.71 -5.63
N THR A 11 25.34 10.57 -6.04
CA THR A 11 24.58 9.42 -6.55
C THR A 11 24.18 8.43 -5.46
N SER A 12 24.63 8.62 -4.22
CA SER A 12 24.15 7.87 -3.06
C SER A 12 22.70 8.26 -2.81
N ARG A 13 21.82 7.58 -3.53
CA ARG A 13 20.37 7.65 -3.36
C ARG A 13 19.94 7.09 -2.00
N ALA A 14 20.84 6.83 -1.04
CA ALA A 14 20.52 6.23 0.26
C ALA A 14 19.45 7.05 1.01
N ASN A 15 19.48 8.37 0.83
CA ASN A 15 18.41 9.28 1.24
C ASN A 15 18.20 10.29 0.11
N PRO A 16 17.28 10.07 -0.85
CA PRO A 16 16.90 11.16 -1.75
C PRO A 16 16.38 12.28 -0.86
N THR A 17 17.05 13.44 -0.87
CA THR A 17 16.52 14.63 -0.21
C THR A 17 15.20 14.92 -0.90
N PRO A 18 14.05 14.77 -0.21
CA PRO A 18 12.77 14.96 -0.87
C PRO A 18 12.71 16.39 -1.39
N ALA A 19 12.46 16.56 -2.69
CA ALA A 19 11.93 17.82 -3.15
C ALA A 19 10.66 18.10 -2.32
N PRO A 20 10.37 19.34 -1.92
CA PRO A 20 9.22 19.67 -1.08
C PRO A 20 7.91 19.49 -1.87
N LEU A 21 7.55 18.24 -2.15
CA LEU A 21 6.27 17.84 -2.68
C LEU A 21 5.40 17.48 -1.49
N LYS A 22 4.25 18.12 -1.42
CA LYS A 22 3.23 17.78 -0.42
C LYS A 22 2.73 16.36 -0.72
N ARG A 23 2.69 15.51 0.30
CA ARG A 23 2.08 14.18 0.17
C ARG A 23 0.61 14.32 -0.27
N LEU A 24 0.23 13.56 -1.29
CA LEU A 24 -1.14 13.45 -1.77
C LEU A 24 -2.03 12.82 -0.68
N THR A 25 -3.32 13.10 -0.75
CA THR A 25 -4.30 12.56 0.20
C THR A 25 -5.40 11.80 -0.54
N VAL A 26 -6.02 10.83 0.14
CA VAL A 26 -7.13 10.06 -0.44
C VAL A 26 -8.26 10.97 -0.95
N PRO A 27 -8.68 12.05 -0.24
CA PRO A 27 -9.64 13.00 -0.80
C PRO A 27 -9.14 13.74 -2.05
N ALA A 28 -7.83 14.04 -2.14
CA ALA A 28 -7.26 14.68 -3.32
C ALA A 28 -7.31 13.76 -4.55
N ILE A 29 -6.99 12.47 -4.38
CA ILE A 29 -7.16 11.46 -5.43
C ILE A 29 -8.63 11.36 -5.85
N ARG A 30 -9.56 11.25 -4.88
CA ARG A 30 -11.00 11.14 -5.17
C ARG A 30 -11.53 12.32 -5.99
N ARG A 31 -11.02 13.54 -5.77
CA ARG A 31 -11.42 14.74 -6.54
C ARG A 31 -10.98 14.70 -8.00
N ARG A 32 -10.03 13.85 -8.40
CA ARG A 32 -9.59 13.69 -9.80
C ARG A 32 -10.53 12.81 -10.63
N LYS A 33 -11.59 12.23 -10.04
CA LYS A 33 -12.53 11.36 -10.75
C LYS A 33 -13.10 12.06 -11.99
N GLY A 34 -12.99 11.40 -13.15
CA GLY A 34 -13.44 11.93 -14.44
C GLY A 34 -12.48 12.91 -15.11
N GLY A 35 -11.35 13.22 -14.46
CA GLY A 35 -10.25 14.01 -15.03
C GLY A 35 -9.11 13.12 -15.53
N GLU A 36 -7.88 13.55 -15.25
CA GLU A 36 -6.67 12.85 -15.63
C GLU A 36 -6.56 11.46 -14.96
N PRO A 37 -6.12 10.42 -15.71
CA PRO A 37 -5.85 9.10 -15.13
C PRO A 37 -4.88 9.15 -13.95
N VAL A 38 -5.16 8.32 -12.94
CA VAL A 38 -4.32 8.14 -11.76
C VAL A 38 -3.27 7.06 -12.03
N VAL A 39 -2.02 7.31 -11.68
CA VAL A 39 -0.93 6.33 -11.78
C VAL A 39 -0.74 5.63 -10.45
N MET A 40 -0.93 4.31 -10.43
CA MET A 40 -0.74 3.46 -9.26
C MET A 40 0.15 2.28 -9.60
N LEU A 41 1.20 2.05 -8.80
CA LEU A 41 2.07 0.88 -8.91
C LEU A 41 2.24 0.21 -7.55
N THR A 42 2.57 -1.07 -7.58
CA THR A 42 2.89 -1.80 -6.35
C THR A 42 4.31 -1.48 -5.88
N ALA A 43 4.49 -1.41 -4.56
CA ALA A 43 5.79 -1.25 -3.93
C ALA A 43 5.84 -2.09 -2.65
N TYR A 44 7.00 -2.68 -2.37
CA TYR A 44 7.17 -3.57 -1.21
C TYR A 44 8.39 -3.20 -0.36
N THR A 45 9.26 -2.32 -0.81
CA THR A 45 10.48 -1.93 -0.09
C THR A 45 10.68 -0.42 -0.09
N VAL A 46 11.49 0.08 0.85
CA VAL A 46 11.90 1.50 0.89
C VAL A 46 12.47 1.95 -0.46
N ARG A 47 13.34 1.13 -1.07
CA ARG A 47 14.04 1.48 -2.32
C ARG A 47 13.11 1.54 -3.51
N THR A 48 12.20 0.57 -3.63
CA THR A 48 11.18 0.56 -4.67
C THR A 48 10.27 1.78 -4.51
N ALA A 49 9.81 2.07 -3.29
CA ALA A 49 8.99 3.24 -3.02
C ALA A 49 9.70 4.54 -3.45
N GLN A 50 10.95 4.76 -3.03
CA GLN A 50 11.71 5.97 -3.39
C GLN A 50 11.88 6.17 -4.90
N LEU A 51 12.01 5.08 -5.67
CA LEU A 51 12.13 5.13 -7.12
C LEU A 51 10.80 5.46 -7.80
N LEU A 52 9.69 4.93 -7.28
CA LEU A 52 8.36 5.08 -7.90
C LEU A 52 7.62 6.33 -7.45
N ASP A 53 7.90 6.83 -6.24
CA ASP A 53 7.15 7.92 -5.60
C ASP A 53 7.05 9.22 -6.41
N PRO A 54 8.08 9.70 -7.15
CA PRO A 54 7.93 10.87 -8.03
C PRO A 54 7.01 10.64 -9.24
N HIS A 55 6.73 9.38 -9.59
CA HIS A 55 6.03 8.99 -10.81
C HIS A 55 4.63 8.42 -10.55
N CYS A 56 4.29 8.16 -9.29
CA CYS A 56 3.03 7.56 -8.90
C CYS A 56 2.22 8.52 -8.04
N ASP A 57 0.92 8.58 -8.32
CA ASP A 57 -0.05 9.21 -7.42
C ASP A 57 -0.31 8.35 -6.18
N MET A 58 -0.21 7.03 -6.36
CA MET A 58 -0.51 6.03 -5.35
C MET A 58 0.49 4.88 -5.39
N LEU A 59 0.90 4.40 -4.22
CA LEU A 59 1.69 3.18 -4.07
C LEU A 59 0.86 2.14 -3.34
N LEU A 60 0.77 0.93 -3.91
CA LEU A 60 0.09 -0.21 -3.30
C LEU A 60 1.10 -1.15 -2.65
N VAL A 61 0.99 -1.32 -1.34
CA VAL A 61 1.56 -2.50 -0.68
C VAL A 61 0.54 -3.61 -0.80
N GLY A 62 0.64 -4.36 -1.91
CA GLY A 62 -0.32 -5.39 -2.26
C GLY A 62 0.07 -6.77 -1.71
N ASP A 63 -0.93 -7.61 -1.45
CA ASP A 63 -0.74 -9.01 -1.05
C ASP A 63 -0.04 -9.86 -2.14
N SER A 64 -0.02 -9.38 -3.37
CA SER A 64 0.85 -9.88 -4.46
C SER A 64 2.33 -10.01 -4.07
N LEU A 65 2.80 -9.34 -3.00
CA LEU A 65 4.09 -9.61 -2.37
C LEU A 65 4.30 -11.10 -2.07
N GLY A 66 3.24 -11.85 -1.76
CA GLY A 66 3.32 -13.29 -1.50
C GLY A 66 3.96 -14.02 -2.68
N GLN A 67 3.53 -13.72 -3.90
CA GLN A 67 4.07 -14.35 -5.10
C GLN A 67 5.39 -13.71 -5.53
N VAL A 68 5.46 -12.38 -5.63
CA VAL A 68 6.59 -11.70 -6.28
C VAL A 68 7.81 -11.48 -5.37
N VAL A 69 7.61 -11.47 -4.05
CA VAL A 69 8.71 -11.33 -3.07
C VAL A 69 9.03 -12.67 -2.42
N TYR A 70 8.01 -13.44 -2.04
CA TYR A 70 8.19 -14.67 -1.26
C TYR A 70 8.11 -15.96 -2.09
N GLY A 71 7.71 -15.89 -3.36
CA GLY A 71 7.56 -17.08 -4.21
C GLY A 71 6.44 -18.03 -3.75
N LEU A 72 5.47 -17.53 -2.98
CA LEU A 72 4.31 -18.30 -2.54
C LEU A 72 3.44 -18.67 -3.75
N PRO A 73 2.71 -19.80 -3.67
CA PRO A 73 1.88 -20.26 -4.78
C PRO A 73 0.67 -19.33 -5.06
N SER A 74 0.24 -18.56 -4.07
CA SER A 74 -0.87 -17.59 -4.18
C SER A 74 -0.72 -16.50 -3.11
N THR A 75 -1.67 -15.54 -3.07
CA THR A 75 -1.72 -14.49 -2.03
C THR A 75 -2.40 -14.95 -0.73
N VAL A 76 -3.09 -16.10 -0.74
CA VAL A 76 -3.81 -16.66 0.42
C VAL A 76 -2.93 -16.82 1.68
N PRO A 77 -1.66 -17.26 1.62
CA PRO A 77 -0.85 -17.44 2.82
C PRO A 77 -0.24 -16.14 3.38
N VAL A 78 -0.47 -14.99 2.75
CA VAL A 78 0.08 -13.71 3.21
C VAL A 78 -0.57 -13.31 4.53
N THR A 79 0.24 -12.89 5.50
CA THR A 79 -0.24 -12.54 6.85
C THR A 79 -0.30 -11.04 7.08
N LEU A 80 -1.06 -10.62 8.10
CA LEU A 80 -1.09 -9.21 8.54
C LEU A 80 0.31 -8.68 8.92
N ASP A 81 1.17 -9.52 9.51
CA ASP A 81 2.52 -9.12 9.89
C ASP A 81 3.42 -8.89 8.67
N MET A 82 3.30 -9.72 7.63
CA MET A 82 3.99 -9.49 6.36
C MET A 82 3.56 -8.15 5.76
N MET A 83 2.24 -7.90 5.71
CA MET A 83 1.69 -6.64 5.22
C MET A 83 2.21 -5.46 6.05
N ALA A 84 2.21 -5.56 7.39
CA ALA A 84 2.68 -4.50 8.27
C ALA A 84 4.18 -4.19 8.07
N ALA A 85 5.04 -5.22 7.95
CA ALA A 85 6.47 -5.04 7.74
C ALA A 85 6.76 -4.33 6.41
N HIS A 86 6.14 -4.78 5.32
CA HIS A 86 6.30 -4.17 3.99
C HIS A 86 5.67 -2.78 3.92
N GLY A 87 4.49 -2.60 4.52
CA GLY A 87 3.79 -1.32 4.60
C GLY A 87 4.63 -0.24 5.28
N ALA A 88 5.18 -0.56 6.46
CA ALA A 88 6.03 0.37 7.20
C ALA A 88 7.29 0.73 6.41
N ALA A 89 7.87 -0.21 5.66
CA ALA A 89 9.00 0.05 4.79
C ALA A 89 8.65 1.01 3.65
N VAL A 90 7.52 0.80 2.96
CA VAL A 90 7.08 1.65 1.85
C VAL A 90 6.71 3.05 2.33
N VAL A 91 6.01 3.19 3.45
CA VAL A 91 5.64 4.50 4.01
C VAL A 91 6.88 5.34 4.35
N ARG A 92 7.96 4.72 4.85
CA ARG A 92 9.25 5.40 5.07
C ARG A 92 9.96 5.82 3.78
N GLY A 93 9.71 5.14 2.67
CA GLY A 93 10.33 5.42 1.37
C GLY A 93 9.54 6.40 0.49
N SER A 94 8.25 6.57 0.74
CA SER A 94 7.37 7.49 0.03
C SER A 94 7.37 8.88 0.68
N TYR A 95 7.28 9.94 -0.12
CA TYR A 95 7.18 11.33 0.36
C TYR A 95 6.05 12.11 -0.35
N HIS A 96 5.64 11.68 -1.54
CA HIS A 96 4.61 12.30 -2.36
C HIS A 96 3.35 11.42 -2.52
N ALA A 97 3.49 10.15 -2.89
CA ALA A 97 2.36 9.30 -3.25
C ALA A 97 1.45 8.96 -2.06
N VAL A 98 0.18 8.65 -2.34
CA VAL A 98 -0.70 8.03 -1.35
C VAL A 98 -0.30 6.56 -1.19
N VAL A 99 0.15 6.18 0.01
CA VAL A 99 0.43 4.76 0.29
C VAL A 99 -0.85 4.06 0.77
N VAL A 100 -1.19 2.97 0.09
CA VAL A 100 -2.33 2.08 0.37
C VAL A 100 -1.79 0.71 0.72
N ILE A 101 -2.42 0.02 1.67
CA ILE A 101 -2.05 -1.33 2.06
C ILE A 101 -3.21 -2.30 1.88
N ASP A 102 -2.92 -3.49 1.35
CA ASP A 102 -3.89 -4.57 1.28
C ASP A 102 -4.22 -5.16 2.64
N MET A 103 -5.50 -5.47 2.82
CA MET A 103 -5.93 -6.40 3.84
C MET A 103 -5.79 -7.83 3.27
N PRO A 104 -4.95 -8.69 3.88
CA PRO A 104 -4.73 -10.03 3.38
C PRO A 104 -5.96 -10.92 3.61
N PHE A 105 -6.05 -12.02 2.86
CA PHE A 105 -7.12 -13.01 3.00
C PHE A 105 -7.33 -13.46 4.45
N GLY A 106 -8.59 -13.60 4.86
CA GLY A 106 -9.01 -14.01 6.20
C GLY A 106 -8.95 -12.90 7.26
N SER A 107 -8.50 -11.70 6.91
CA SER A 107 -8.35 -10.59 7.86
C SER A 107 -9.57 -9.67 7.97
N TYR A 108 -10.57 -9.78 7.08
CA TYR A 108 -11.69 -8.83 7.01
C TYR A 108 -13.05 -9.45 6.64
N GLU A 109 -13.06 -10.67 6.14
CA GLU A 109 -14.24 -11.32 5.55
C GLU A 109 -15.23 -11.81 6.62
N ALA A 110 -14.74 -12.06 7.84
CA ALA A 110 -15.56 -12.61 8.92
C ALA A 110 -16.62 -11.64 9.43
N SER A 111 -16.27 -10.35 9.61
CA SER A 111 -17.22 -9.30 10.02
C SER A 111 -16.64 -7.89 9.83
N PRO A 112 -17.48 -6.84 9.80
CA PRO A 112 -17.03 -5.45 9.79
C PRO A 112 -16.13 -5.06 10.98
N GLU A 113 -16.37 -5.63 12.16
CA GLU A 113 -15.56 -5.42 13.36
C GLU A 113 -14.17 -6.04 13.18
N LYS A 114 -14.10 -7.28 12.67
CA LYS A 114 -12.82 -7.92 12.37
C LYS A 114 -12.03 -7.13 11.34
N ALA A 115 -12.70 -6.65 10.29
CA ALA A 115 -12.08 -5.77 9.30
C ALA A 115 -11.53 -4.48 9.92
N PHE A 116 -12.28 -3.88 10.85
CA PHE A 116 -11.84 -2.66 11.54
C PHE A 116 -10.61 -2.91 12.42
N GLU A 117 -10.58 -3.99 13.19
CA GLU A 117 -9.42 -4.36 14.00
C GLU A 117 -8.16 -4.53 13.15
N SER A 118 -8.26 -5.30 12.08
CA SER A 118 -7.16 -5.54 11.14
C SER A 118 -6.70 -4.26 10.44
N ALA A 119 -7.65 -3.43 9.97
CA ALA A 119 -7.33 -2.16 9.30
C ALA A 119 -6.67 -1.17 10.28
N ALA A 120 -7.20 -1.04 11.49
CA ALA A 120 -6.64 -0.19 12.53
C ALA A 120 -5.22 -0.64 12.93
N PHE A 121 -4.99 -1.96 13.02
CA PHE A 121 -3.65 -2.50 13.22
C PHE A 121 -2.69 -2.08 12.10
N LEU A 122 -3.06 -2.33 10.83
CA LEU A 122 -2.21 -1.99 9.67
C LEU A 122 -1.93 -0.50 9.60
N MET A 123 -2.93 0.36 9.79
CA MET A 123 -2.75 1.81 9.76
C MET A 123 -1.77 2.28 10.85
N LYS A 124 -1.88 1.76 12.08
CA LYS A 124 -0.94 2.09 13.18
C LYS A 124 0.47 1.57 12.92
N ALA A 125 0.59 0.33 12.44
CA ALA A 125 1.88 -0.31 12.23
C ALA A 125 2.66 0.31 11.06
N THR A 126 1.96 0.84 10.06
CA THR A 126 2.57 1.26 8.79
C THR A 126 2.57 2.76 8.58
N GLY A 127 1.53 3.48 9.03
CA GLY A 127 1.26 4.86 8.64
C GLY A 127 0.65 5.00 7.23
N ALA A 128 0.12 3.92 6.65
CA ALA A 128 -0.60 3.96 5.37
C ALA A 128 -1.86 4.85 5.47
N ALA A 129 -2.22 5.48 4.35
CA ALA A 129 -3.32 6.44 4.29
C ALA A 129 -4.68 5.79 4.02
N ALA A 130 -4.70 4.56 3.51
CA ALA A 130 -5.90 3.79 3.20
C ALA A 130 -5.60 2.29 3.24
N VAL A 131 -6.66 1.49 3.37
CA VAL A 131 -6.62 0.05 3.16
C VAL A 131 -7.32 -0.33 1.85
N LYS A 132 -6.93 -1.45 1.24
CA LYS A 132 -7.64 -2.08 0.11
C LYS A 132 -8.25 -3.41 0.57
N LEU A 133 -9.51 -3.63 0.18
CA LEU A 133 -10.28 -4.86 0.46
C LEU A 133 -10.81 -5.41 -0.86
N GLU A 134 -10.91 -6.73 -0.97
CA GLU A 134 -11.51 -7.40 -2.13
C GLU A 134 -12.95 -7.81 -1.84
N GLY A 135 -13.82 -7.71 -2.85
CA GLY A 135 -15.20 -8.17 -2.75
C GLY A 135 -16.19 -7.24 -3.43
N GLY A 136 -17.24 -7.85 -4.01
CA GLY A 136 -18.36 -7.14 -4.62
C GLY A 136 -19.33 -6.57 -3.60
N GLU A 137 -20.62 -6.60 -3.93
CA GLU A 137 -21.70 -6.02 -3.10
C GLU A 137 -21.73 -6.58 -1.67
N ALA A 138 -21.32 -7.84 -1.48
CA ALA A 138 -21.21 -8.47 -0.17
C ALA A 138 -20.27 -7.71 0.80
N MET A 139 -19.27 -6.98 0.29
CA MET A 139 -18.33 -6.22 1.11
C MET A 139 -18.81 -4.79 1.41
N ALA A 140 -19.90 -4.32 0.77
CA ALA A 140 -20.40 -2.95 0.94
C ALA A 140 -20.72 -2.58 2.40
N PRO A 141 -21.32 -3.46 3.24
CA PRO A 141 -21.54 -3.17 4.66
C PRO A 141 -20.22 -2.93 5.42
N THR A 142 -19.20 -3.74 5.15
CA THR A 142 -17.85 -3.60 5.74
C THR A 142 -17.20 -2.29 5.30
N VAL A 143 -17.23 -1.98 4.00
CA VAL A 143 -16.68 -0.72 3.45
C VAL A 143 -17.34 0.49 4.13
N ARG A 144 -18.67 0.50 4.24
CA ARG A 144 -19.40 1.57 4.93
C ARG A 144 -18.97 1.70 6.39
N PHE A 145 -18.91 0.58 7.11
CA PHE A 145 -18.53 0.54 8.53
C PHE A 145 -17.15 1.15 8.78
N LEU A 146 -16.16 0.83 7.93
CA LEU A 146 -14.79 1.35 8.01
C LEU A 146 -14.74 2.85 7.70
N VAL A 147 -15.38 3.28 6.61
CA VAL A 147 -15.35 4.67 6.15
C VAL A 147 -16.03 5.61 7.15
N GLU A 148 -17.16 5.20 7.75
CA GLU A 148 -17.85 5.96 8.80
C GLU A 148 -16.98 6.14 10.06
N ARG A 149 -15.98 5.28 10.26
CA ARG A 149 -15.01 5.35 11.36
C ARG A 149 -13.67 5.96 10.97
N GLY A 150 -13.61 6.60 9.80
CA GLY A 150 -12.45 7.36 9.36
C GLY A 150 -11.34 6.53 8.73
N ILE A 151 -11.59 5.27 8.36
CA ILE A 151 -10.63 4.43 7.61
C ILE A 151 -10.96 4.55 6.11
N PRO A 152 -10.11 5.20 5.28
CA PRO A 152 -10.32 5.25 3.85
C PRO A 152 -10.12 3.87 3.22
N VAL A 153 -11.01 3.52 2.30
CA VAL A 153 -11.06 2.20 1.67
C VAL A 153 -10.95 2.33 0.15
N ILE A 154 -10.10 1.48 -0.44
CA ILE A 154 -10.09 1.18 -1.88
C ILE A 154 -10.74 -0.18 -2.08
N GLY A 155 -11.86 -0.22 -2.81
CA GLY A 155 -12.53 -1.48 -3.14
C GLY A 155 -11.91 -2.13 -4.38
N HIS A 156 -11.59 -3.42 -4.29
CA HIS A 156 -11.21 -4.26 -5.42
C HIS A 156 -12.37 -5.18 -5.80
N VAL A 157 -12.92 -4.96 -7.01
CA VAL A 157 -14.00 -5.76 -7.61
C VAL A 157 -13.51 -6.41 -8.91
N GLY A 158 -14.27 -7.37 -9.43
CA GLY A 158 -13.90 -8.11 -10.63
C GLY A 158 -13.17 -9.41 -10.27
N LEU A 159 -12.02 -9.66 -10.88
CA LEU A 159 -11.18 -10.82 -10.51
C LEU A 159 -10.44 -10.51 -9.21
N THR A 160 -10.82 -11.19 -8.14
CA THR A 160 -10.22 -11.04 -6.81
C THR A 160 -9.27 -12.20 -6.52
N PRO A 161 -7.93 -12.01 -6.55
CA PRO A 161 -6.96 -13.08 -6.33
C PRO A 161 -7.07 -13.77 -4.97
N GLN A 162 -7.72 -13.17 -3.97
CA GLN A 162 -7.95 -13.86 -2.69
C GLN A 162 -9.02 -14.98 -2.80
N ALA A 163 -9.81 -14.97 -3.87
CA ALA A 163 -10.87 -15.93 -4.14
C ALA A 163 -10.49 -16.95 -5.23
N VAL A 164 -9.20 -17.30 -5.42
CA VAL A 164 -8.79 -18.24 -6.51
C VAL A 164 -9.47 -19.61 -6.45
N ASN A 165 -9.95 -19.99 -5.26
CA ASN A 165 -10.58 -21.29 -5.00
C ASN A 165 -12.12 -21.20 -4.94
N ALA A 166 -12.71 -20.04 -5.22
CA ALA A 166 -14.16 -19.82 -5.18
C ALA A 166 -14.86 -20.26 -6.48
#